data_AF-A0AAI9PBY0-F1
#
_entry.id   AF-A0AAI9PBY0-F1
#
_cell.length_a   1.000
_cell.length_b   1.000
_cell.length_c   1.000
_cell.angle_alpha   90.00
_cell.angle_beta   90.00
_cell.angle_gamma   90.00
#
_symmetry.space_group_name_H-M   'P 1'
#
loop_
_entity.id
_entity.type
_entity.pdbx_description
1 polymer ?
#
loop_
_entity_poly.entity_id
_entity_poly.type
_entity_poly.pdbx_seq_one_letter_code
_entity_poly.pdbx_strand_id
1 'polypeptide(L)'
;MSKISAVEKGLINKQRYADYVKDLESEGKKFPLNQFGDVNLTEVAEACGFNRQVFFRNKTMKQQLDDDVKRIGTELTEGEKPDDALAKKAKASSEQVNKLMRDLAVAEEKVSALQQQIMQLELENKRLKNNNEEAAASLDHMLATGRRFTL
;
A
#
# COMPACT_ATOMS: atom_id res chain seq x y z
N MET A 1 -0.26 -51.24 10.37
CA MET A 1 -0.92 -49.95 10.06
C MET A 1 0.09 -49.08 9.33
N SER A 2 -0.17 -48.74 8.07
CA SER A 2 0.76 -47.94 7.27
C SER A 2 0.88 -46.54 7.86
N LYS A 3 2.11 -46.08 8.14
CA LYS A 3 2.35 -44.71 8.63
C LYS A 3 2.15 -43.76 7.44
N ILE A 4 0.98 -43.13 7.40
CA ILE A 4 0.66 -42.08 6.42
C ILE A 4 1.75 -41.01 6.48
N SER A 5 2.30 -40.64 5.32
CA SER A 5 3.34 -39.62 5.24
C SER A 5 2.80 -38.23 5.60
N ALA A 6 3.66 -37.30 6.03
CA ALA A 6 3.22 -35.94 6.35
C ALA A 6 2.56 -35.22 5.15
N VAL A 7 3.03 -35.50 3.94
CA VAL A 7 2.48 -34.96 2.68
C VAL A 7 1.09 -35.50 2.40
N GLU A 8 0.93 -36.82 2.50
CA GLU A 8 -0.36 -37.50 2.28
C GLU A 8 -1.41 -37.06 3.31
N LYS A 9 -1.00 -36.89 4.58
CA LYS A 9 -1.86 -36.32 5.62
C LYS A 9 -2.30 -34.88 5.29
N GLY A 10 -1.40 -34.08 4.71
CA GLY A 10 -1.72 -32.73 4.25
C GLY A 10 -2.77 -32.70 3.14
N LEU A 11 -2.66 -33.62 2.18
CA LEU A 11 -3.63 -33.77 1.09
C LEU A 11 -5.01 -34.21 1.61
N ILE A 12 -5.05 -35.19 2.51
CA ILE A 12 -6.30 -35.66 3.12
C ILE A 12 -7.00 -34.53 3.87
N ASN A 13 -6.27 -33.76 4.69
CA ASN A 13 -6.86 -32.63 5.41
C ASN A 13 -7.42 -31.57 4.46
N LYS A 14 -6.72 -31.28 3.36
CA LYS A 14 -7.18 -30.34 2.35
C LYS A 14 -8.48 -30.81 1.68
N GLN A 15 -8.55 -32.10 1.34
CA GLN A 15 -9.76 -32.66 0.73
C GLN A 15 -10.95 -32.58 1.69
N ARG A 16 -10.78 -33.02 2.94
CA ARG A 16 -11.85 -32.97 3.96
C ARG A 16 -12.36 -31.56 4.21
N TYR A 17 -11.45 -30.59 4.22
CA TYR A 17 -11.82 -29.18 4.35
C TYR A 17 -12.62 -28.69 3.13
N ALA A 18 -12.22 -29.06 1.91
CA ALA A 18 -12.96 -28.71 0.70
C ALA A 18 -14.36 -29.33 0.66
N ASP A 19 -14.50 -30.58 1.12
CA ASP A 19 -15.80 -31.26 1.23
C ASP A 19 -16.70 -30.53 2.25
N TYR A 20 -16.17 -30.17 3.42
CA TYR A 20 -16.88 -29.38 4.43
C TYR A 20 -17.39 -28.04 3.89
N VAL A 21 -16.56 -27.29 3.17
CA VAL A 21 -16.95 -26.01 2.58
C VAL A 21 -18.08 -26.20 1.57
N LYS A 22 -18.01 -27.23 0.74
CA LYS A 22 -19.04 -27.55 -0.26
C LYS A 22 -20.38 -27.90 0.39
N ASP A 23 -20.35 -28.69 1.47
CA ASP A 23 -21.56 -29.03 2.22
C ASP A 23 -22.18 -27.77 2.82
N LEU A 24 -21.35 -26.93 3.44
CA LEU A 24 -21.74 -25.67 4.06
C LEU A 24 -22.41 -24.71 3.06
N GLU A 25 -21.89 -24.63 1.82
CA GLU A 25 -22.52 -23.89 0.72
C GLU A 25 -23.83 -24.50 0.24
N SER A 26 -23.86 -25.82 0.06
CA SER A 26 -25.06 -26.51 -0.46
C SER A 26 -26.25 -26.40 0.50
N GLU A 27 -25.96 -26.36 1.80
CA GLU A 27 -26.94 -26.22 2.87
C GLU A 27 -27.25 -24.75 3.20
N GLY A 28 -26.57 -23.79 2.55
CA GLY A 28 -26.70 -22.36 2.83
C GLY A 28 -26.29 -21.96 4.26
N LYS A 29 -25.49 -22.79 4.92
CA LYS A 29 -24.96 -22.53 6.26
C LYS A 29 -23.78 -21.56 6.19
N LYS A 30 -23.41 -21.00 7.34
CA LYS A 30 -22.27 -20.07 7.47
C LYS A 30 -21.23 -20.66 8.41
N PHE A 31 -20.04 -20.06 8.45
CA PHE A 31 -19.01 -20.51 9.38
C PHE A 31 -19.43 -20.24 10.84
N PRO A 32 -19.23 -21.23 11.73
CA PRO A 32 -19.56 -21.10 13.14
C PRO A 32 -18.64 -20.09 13.82
N LEU A 33 -19.14 -19.43 14.85
CA LEU A 33 -18.41 -18.42 15.60
C LEU A 33 -18.08 -18.87 17.03
N ASN A 34 -16.97 -18.36 17.54
CA ASN A 34 -16.62 -18.49 18.94
C ASN A 34 -17.27 -17.35 19.76
N GLN A 35 -17.13 -17.43 21.08
CA GLN A 35 -17.62 -16.42 22.02
C GLN A 35 -17.03 -15.01 21.84
N PHE A 36 -15.96 -14.86 21.05
CA PHE A 36 -15.29 -13.60 20.76
C PHE A 36 -15.67 -13.01 19.40
N GLY A 37 -16.52 -13.71 18.62
CA GLY A 37 -16.94 -13.27 17.28
C GLY A 37 -15.98 -13.65 16.15
N ASP A 38 -14.93 -14.43 16.43
CA ASP A 38 -14.08 -15.03 15.39
C ASP A 38 -14.59 -16.41 14.98
N VAL A 39 -14.16 -16.90 13.83
CA VAL A 39 -14.50 -18.26 13.37
C VAL A 39 -14.07 -19.31 14.39
N ASN A 40 -14.99 -20.22 14.73
CA ASN A 40 -14.73 -21.32 15.64
C ASN A 40 -13.89 -22.40 14.95
N LEU A 41 -12.57 -22.20 14.92
CA LEU A 41 -11.61 -23.13 14.32
C LEU A 41 -11.66 -24.54 14.93
N THR A 42 -12.11 -24.67 16.18
CA THR A 42 -12.22 -25.97 16.84
C THR A 42 -13.35 -26.77 16.20
N GLU A 43 -14.52 -26.17 16.08
CA GLU A 43 -15.71 -26.79 15.48
C GLU A 43 -15.51 -27.09 13.99
N VAL A 44 -14.89 -26.17 13.24
CA VAL A 44 -14.53 -26.43 11.83
C VAL A 44 -13.58 -27.61 11.71
N ALA A 45 -12.55 -27.68 12.56
CA ALA A 45 -11.58 -28.78 12.52
C ALA A 45 -12.20 -30.13 12.92
N GLU A 46 -13.11 -30.12 13.90
CA GLU A 46 -13.88 -31.30 14.31
C GLU A 46 -14.78 -31.80 13.19
N ALA A 47 -15.52 -30.90 12.52
CA ALA A 47 -16.33 -31.23 11.35
C ALA A 47 -15.48 -31.82 10.21
N CYS A 48 -14.28 -31.28 9.99
CA CYS A 48 -13.33 -31.80 9.00
C CYS A 48 -12.56 -33.04 9.47
N GLY A 49 -12.72 -33.48 10.73
CA GLY A 49 -12.04 -34.64 11.29
C GLY A 49 -10.52 -34.50 11.42
N PHE A 50 -10.00 -33.29 11.69
CA PHE A 50 -8.58 -33.05 11.97
C PHE A 50 -8.37 -32.09 13.15
N ASN A 51 -7.12 -31.90 13.58
CA ASN A 51 -6.81 -30.99 14.69
C ASN A 51 -6.68 -29.54 14.21
N ARG A 52 -7.28 -28.58 14.92
CA ARG A 52 -7.21 -27.13 14.60
C ARG A 52 -5.79 -26.58 14.36
N GLN A 53 -4.76 -27.20 14.94
CA GLN A 53 -3.35 -26.89 14.71
C GLN A 53 -2.95 -26.94 13.23
N VAL A 54 -3.70 -27.66 12.39
CA VAL A 54 -3.51 -27.69 10.93
C VAL A 54 -3.62 -26.29 10.33
N PHE A 55 -4.58 -25.47 10.76
CA PHE A 55 -4.74 -24.09 10.29
C PHE A 55 -3.59 -23.17 10.73
N PHE A 56 -2.91 -23.47 11.83
CA PHE A 56 -1.76 -22.67 12.27
C PHE A 56 -0.45 -23.09 11.60
N ARG A 57 -0.30 -24.40 11.34
CA ARG A 57 0.93 -24.97 10.79
C ARG A 57 0.99 -24.91 9.27
N ASN A 58 -0.16 -24.98 8.60
CA ASN A 58 -0.25 -24.93 7.15
C ASN A 58 -0.81 -23.57 6.70
N LYS A 59 0.09 -22.68 6.28
CA LYS A 59 -0.26 -21.33 5.80
C LYS A 59 -1.27 -21.35 4.65
N THR A 60 -1.14 -22.31 3.73
CA THR A 60 -2.06 -22.43 2.59
C THR A 60 -3.48 -22.77 3.05
N MET A 61 -3.63 -23.66 4.04
CA MET A 61 -4.95 -23.97 4.60
C MET A 61 -5.54 -22.81 5.38
N LYS A 62 -4.71 -22.05 6.10
CA LYS A 62 -5.18 -20.83 6.78
C LYS A 62 -5.73 -19.81 5.79
N GLN A 63 -4.98 -19.57 4.71
CA GLN A 63 -5.35 -18.61 3.68
C GLN A 63 -6.63 -19.04 2.98
N GLN A 64 -6.76 -20.32 2.64
CA GLN A 64 -7.99 -20.87 2.06
C GLN A 64 -9.19 -20.67 2.99
N LEU A 65 -9.03 -20.92 4.29
CA LEU A 65 -10.07 -20.65 5.29
C LEU A 65 -10.46 -19.17 5.32
N ASP A 66 -9.49 -18.26 5.35
CA ASP A 66 -9.77 -16.83 5.43
C ASP A 66 -10.51 -16.32 4.17
N ASP A 67 -10.18 -16.87 3.00
CA ASP A 67 -10.84 -16.53 1.75
C ASP A 67 -12.28 -17.10 1.71
N ASP A 68 -12.49 -18.34 2.17
CA ASP A 68 -13.82 -18.96 2.26
C ASP A 68 -14.72 -18.26 3.28
N VAL A 69 -14.17 -17.86 4.42
CA VAL A 69 -14.90 -17.12 5.46
C VAL A 69 -15.35 -15.75 4.95
N LYS A 70 -14.52 -15.05 4.16
CA LYS A 70 -14.93 -13.77 3.55
C LYS A 70 -16.05 -13.96 2.52
N ARG A 71 -15.98 -15.06 1.77
CA ARG A 71 -16.89 -15.36 0.66
C ARG A 71 -18.25 -15.87 1.13
N ILE A 72 -18.27 -16.79 2.10
CA ILE A 72 -19.50 -17.40 2.63
C ILE A 72 -20.07 -16.56 3.79
N GLY A 73 -19.20 -15.96 4.59
CA GLY A 73 -19.57 -15.24 5.80
C GLY A 73 -19.63 -16.12 7.04
N THR A 74 -19.98 -15.50 8.16
CA THR A 74 -20.14 -16.14 9.46
C THR A 74 -21.56 -15.97 9.98
N GLU A 75 -21.95 -16.71 11.00
CA GLU A 75 -23.31 -16.62 11.59
C GLU A 75 -23.76 -15.18 11.92
N LEU A 76 -22.84 -14.29 12.33
CA LEU A 76 -23.10 -12.88 12.63
C LEU A 76 -22.89 -11.93 11.44
N THR A 77 -22.07 -12.29 10.45
CA THR A 77 -21.73 -11.42 9.31
C THR A 77 -22.02 -12.09 7.98
N GLU A 78 -22.85 -11.47 7.13
CA GLU A 78 -23.01 -11.92 5.75
C GLU A 78 -21.67 -11.81 5.00
N GLY A 79 -21.36 -12.82 4.18
CA GLY A 79 -20.19 -12.80 3.31
C GLY A 79 -20.25 -11.60 2.38
N GLU A 80 -19.10 -10.96 2.14
CA GLU A 80 -19.07 -9.79 1.27
C GLU A 80 -19.25 -10.26 -0.17
N LYS A 81 -20.31 -9.78 -0.84
CA LYS A 81 -20.51 -10.10 -2.26
C LYS A 81 -19.29 -9.60 -3.04
N PRO A 82 -18.77 -10.38 -4.01
CA PRO A 82 -17.60 -9.99 -4.79
C PRO A 82 -17.73 -8.59 -5.39
N ASP A 83 -18.93 -8.25 -5.88
CA ASP A 83 -19.24 -6.96 -6.51
C ASP A 83 -19.10 -5.78 -5.55
N ASP A 84 -19.50 -5.93 -4.28
CA ASP A 84 -19.42 -4.87 -3.28
C ASP A 84 -17.97 -4.62 -2.84
N ALA A 85 -17.18 -5.69 -2.70
CA ALA A 85 -15.75 -5.60 -2.42
C ALA A 85 -14.97 -4.92 -3.57
N LEU A 86 -15.32 -5.27 -4.81
CA LEU A 86 -14.77 -4.64 -6.01
C LEU A 86 -15.16 -3.16 -6.09
N ALA A 87 -16.41 -2.81 -5.80
CA ALA A 87 -16.87 -1.41 -5.79
C ALA A 87 -16.14 -0.57 -4.74
N LYS A 88 -15.93 -1.10 -3.52
CA LYS A 88 -15.16 -0.42 -2.47
C LYS A 88 -13.71 -0.18 -2.88
N LYS A 89 -13.05 -1.19 -3.46
CA LYS A 89 -11.67 -1.05 -3.97
C LYS A 89 -11.59 -0.04 -5.11
N ALA A 90 -12.54 -0.06 -6.04
CA ALA A 90 -12.60 0.89 -7.14
C ALA A 90 -12.75 2.34 -6.63
N LYS A 91 -13.63 2.55 -5.64
CA LYS A 91 -13.82 3.86 -5.01
C LYS A 91 -12.56 4.34 -4.28
N ALA A 92 -11.95 3.50 -3.45
CA ALA A 92 -10.71 3.82 -2.75
C ALA A 92 -9.56 4.14 -3.72
N SER A 93 -9.45 3.38 -4.81
CA SER A 93 -8.47 3.63 -5.87
C SER A 93 -8.70 4.97 -6.57
N SER A 94 -9.96 5.29 -6.91
CA SER A 94 -10.32 6.58 -7.51
C SER A 94 -9.98 7.77 -6.60
N GLU A 95 -10.27 7.66 -5.30
CA GLU A 95 -9.92 8.68 -4.30
C GLU A 95 -8.41 8.89 -4.20
N GLN A 96 -7.63 7.81 -4.21
CA GLN A 96 -6.16 7.87 -4.21
C GLN A 96 -5.61 8.53 -5.47
N VAL A 97 -6.11 8.16 -6.65
CA VAL A 97 -5.71 8.77 -7.92
C VAL A 97 -5.98 10.26 -7.90
N ASN A 98 -7.16 10.68 -7.48
CA ASN A 98 -7.51 12.10 -7.40
C ASN A 98 -6.61 12.88 -6.43
N LYS A 99 -6.23 12.27 -5.30
CA LYS A 99 -5.28 12.86 -4.36
C LYS A 99 -3.90 13.02 -5.00
N LEU A 100 -3.37 11.97 -5.60
CA LEU A 100 -2.05 11.98 -6.25
C LEU A 100 -1.99 13.01 -7.38
N MET A 101 -3.05 13.16 -8.17
CA MET A 101 -3.12 14.18 -9.21
C MET A 101 -3.03 15.61 -8.65
N ARG A 102 -3.69 15.89 -7.51
CA ARG A 102 -3.60 17.20 -6.85
C ARG A 102 -2.20 17.44 -6.29
N ASP A 103 -1.63 16.42 -5.63
CA ASP A 103 -0.29 16.52 -5.06
C ASP A 103 0.77 16.74 -6.15
N LEU A 104 0.61 16.08 -7.31
CA LEU A 104 1.46 16.28 -8.49
C LEU A 104 1.36 17.71 -9.01
N ALA A 105 0.15 18.24 -9.20
CA ALA A 105 -0.05 19.60 -9.68
C ALA A 105 0.60 20.65 -8.75
N VAL A 106 0.46 20.48 -7.42
CA VAL A 106 1.10 21.36 -6.44
C VAL A 106 2.62 21.24 -6.47
N ALA A 107 3.16 20.04 -6.69
CA ALA A 107 4.59 19.83 -6.80
C ALA A 107 5.15 20.49 -8.08
N GLU A 108 4.48 20.35 -9.21
CA GLU A 108 4.85 20.98 -10.49
C GLU A 108 4.84 22.50 -10.38
N GLU A 109 3.82 23.08 -9.74
CA GLU A 109 3.75 24.54 -9.51
C GLU A 109 4.94 25.02 -8.65
N LYS A 110 5.27 24.30 -7.58
CA LYS A 110 6.44 24.61 -6.73
C LYS A 110 7.75 24.53 -7.49
N VAL A 111 7.93 23.50 -8.32
CA VAL A 111 9.14 23.35 -9.15
C VAL A 111 9.27 24.53 -10.10
N SER A 112 8.19 24.92 -10.78
CA SER A 112 8.19 26.07 -11.69
C SER A 112 8.55 27.37 -10.96
N ALA A 113 7.94 27.62 -9.80
CA ALA A 113 8.24 28.80 -8.99
C ALA A 113 9.70 28.85 -8.52
N LEU A 114 10.25 27.71 -8.07
CA LEU A 114 11.66 27.63 -7.65
C LEU A 114 12.62 27.83 -8.83
N GLN A 115 12.31 27.30 -10.01
CA GLN A 115 13.10 27.54 -11.22
C GLN A 115 13.13 29.02 -11.61
N GLN A 116 12.00 29.71 -11.52
CA GLN A 116 11.94 31.16 -11.75
C GLN A 116 12.79 31.95 -10.74
N GLN A 117 12.73 31.58 -9.46
CA GLN A 117 13.56 32.21 -8.42
C GLN A 117 15.05 31.99 -8.66
N ILE A 118 15.46 30.77 -9.04
CA ILE A 118 16.85 30.47 -9.39
C ILE A 118 17.31 31.37 -10.54
N MET A 119 16.51 31.46 -11.61
CA MET A 119 16.85 32.30 -12.77
C MET A 119 17.01 33.78 -12.38
N GLN A 120 16.14 34.31 -11.50
CA GLN A 120 16.25 35.68 -11.00
C GLN A 120 17.52 35.90 -10.17
N LEU A 121 17.82 34.98 -9.25
CA LEU A 121 19.00 35.05 -8.39
C LEU A 121 20.30 34.92 -9.19
N GLU A 122 20.32 34.10 -10.25
CA GLU A 122 21.46 33.98 -11.14
C GLU A 122 21.71 35.28 -11.92
N LEU A 123 20.64 35.90 -12.43
CA LEU A 123 20.74 37.19 -13.12
C LEU A 123 21.25 38.29 -12.18
N GLU A 124 20.72 38.35 -10.96
CA GLU A 124 21.17 39.32 -9.97
C GLU A 124 22.61 39.10 -9.54
N ASN A 125 23.02 37.84 -9.31
CA ASN A 125 24.42 37.51 -9.03
C ASN A 125 25.35 37.98 -10.16
N LYS A 126 24.96 37.77 -11.41
CA LYS A 126 25.74 38.22 -12.57
C LYS A 126 25.87 39.74 -12.58
N ARG A 127 24.77 40.47 -12.34
CA ARG A 127 24.77 41.94 -12.26
C ARG A 127 25.70 42.43 -11.15
N LEU A 128 25.60 41.85 -9.95
CA LEU A 128 26.42 42.24 -8.80
C LEU A 128 27.90 41.97 -9.04
N LYS A 129 28.25 40.85 -9.68
CA LYS A 129 29.63 40.56 -10.08
C LYS A 129 30.19 41.61 -11.03
N ASN A 130 29.46 41.93 -12.10
CA ASN A 130 29.88 42.96 -13.04
C ASN A 130 30.08 44.33 -12.35
N ASN A 131 29.11 44.76 -11.53
CA ASN A 131 29.21 46.02 -10.79
C ASN A 131 30.43 46.04 -9.85
N ASN A 132 30.74 44.90 -9.22
CA ASN A 132 31.87 44.78 -8.32
C ASN A 132 33.21 44.81 -9.08
N GLU A 133 33.28 44.17 -10.24
CA GLU A 133 34.44 44.20 -11.14
C GLU A 133 34.69 45.63 -11.65
N GLU A 134 33.65 46.34 -12.07
CA GLU A 134 33.74 47.75 -12.50
C GLU A 134 34.19 48.67 -11.35
N ALA A 135 33.64 48.48 -10.14
CA ALA A 135 34.03 49.25 -8.97
C ALA A 135 35.49 49.00 -8.57
N ALA A 136 35.95 47.74 -8.63
CA ALA A 136 37.33 47.37 -8.39
C ALA A 136 38.28 48.01 -9.41
N ALA A 137 37.95 47.93 -10.71
CA ALA A 137 38.75 48.56 -11.76
C ALA A 137 38.83 50.09 -11.62
N SER A 138 37.72 50.74 -11.24
CA SER A 138 37.67 52.18 -10.96
C SER A 138 38.56 52.56 -9.77
N LEU A 139 38.55 51.75 -8.70
CA LEU A 139 39.39 51.96 -7.53
C LEU A 139 40.87 51.81 -7.85
N ASP A 140 41.26 50.75 -8.57
CA ASP A 140 42.65 50.52 -8.98
C ASP A 140 43.20 51.68 -9.82
N HIS A 141 42.39 52.19 -10.76
CA HIS A 141 42.77 53.36 -11.54
C HIS A 141 42.91 54.62 -10.68
N MET A 142 42.04 54.82 -9.70
CA MET A 142 42.13 55.94 -8.76
C MET A 142 43.41 55.85 -7.93
N LEU A 143 43.76 54.66 -7.43
CA LEU A 143 44.99 54.44 -6.67
C LEU A 143 46.23 54.69 -7.53
N ALA A 144 46.20 54.31 -8.82
CA ALA A 144 47.32 54.49 -9.73
C ALA A 144 47.51 55.96 -10.19
N THR A 145 46.43 56.71 -10.40
CA THR A 145 46.48 58.03 -11.07
C THR A 145 46.03 59.21 -10.21
N GLY A 146 45.43 58.95 -9.05
CA GLY A 146 44.78 59.95 -8.20
C GLY A 146 43.47 60.50 -8.77
N ARG A 147 43.00 60.00 -9.94
CA ARG A 147 41.77 60.45 -10.60
C ARG A 147 40.77 59.32 -10.71
N ARG A 148 39.51 59.63 -10.38
CA ARG A 148 38.38 58.72 -10.60
C ARG A 148 38.06 58.65 -12.08
N PHE A 149 37.80 57.44 -12.59
CA PHE A 149 37.14 57.24 -13.88
C PHE A 149 36.00 56.24 -13.71
N THR A 150 34.98 56.33 -14.57
CA THR A 150 33.82 55.43 -14.60
C THR A 150 33.81 54.72 -15.95
N LEU A 151 33.63 53.40 -15.93
CA LEU A 151 33.44 52.56 -17.12
C LEU A 151 32.01 52.69 -17.66
#